data_AF-A0A1K1PLL8-F1
#
_entry.id   AF-A0A1K1PLL8-F1
#
_cell.length_a   1.000
_cell.length_b   1.000
_cell.length_c   1.000
_cell.angle_alpha   90.00
_cell.angle_beta   90.00
_cell.angle_gamma   90.00
#
_symmetry.space_group_name_H-M   'P 1'
#
loop_
_entity.id
_entity.type
_entity.pdbx_description
1 polymer ?
#
loop_
_entity_poly.entity_id
_entity_poly.type
_entity_poly.pdbx_seq_one_letter_code
_entity_poly.pdbx_strand_id
1 'polypeptide(L)'
;MSNEAQSDLEKKILEQFMSGKNLFGEGGALAPMLKNVIEKALEAEMDAHLDDQERTKGNKRNGKGKKTLKSRFGSFDIDTPEDRQSSFEPALV
;
A
#
# COMPACT_ATOMS: atom_id res chain seq x y z
N MET A 1 -17.77 -14.58 -11.55
CA MET A 1 -16.64 -14.47 -10.59
C MET A 1 -16.47 -13.07 -9.99
N SER A 2 -16.77 -11.96 -10.69
CA SER A 2 -16.61 -10.60 -10.14
C SER A 2 -17.71 -10.16 -9.16
N ASN A 3 -18.95 -10.60 -9.37
CA ASN A 3 -20.11 -10.03 -8.64
C ASN A 3 -20.27 -10.60 -7.22
N GLU A 4 -19.89 -11.87 -6.99
CA GLU A 4 -20.02 -12.52 -5.68
C GLU A 4 -19.00 -11.98 -4.67
N ALA A 5 -17.73 -11.85 -5.07
CA ALA A 5 -16.69 -11.29 -4.22
C ALA A 5 -16.95 -9.81 -3.85
N GLN A 6 -17.55 -9.04 -4.76
CA GLN A 6 -17.99 -7.66 -4.48
C GLN A 6 -19.12 -7.64 -3.46
N SER A 7 -20.14 -8.50 -3.65
CA SER A 7 -21.27 -8.62 -2.71
C SER A 7 -20.82 -9.00 -1.30
N ASP A 8 -19.88 -9.93 -1.18
CA ASP A 8 -19.38 -10.37 0.13
C ASP A 8 -18.52 -9.31 0.82
N LEU A 9 -17.74 -8.54 0.06
CA LEU A 9 -17.02 -7.39 0.58
C LEU A 9 -17.99 -6.31 1.09
N GLU A 10 -19.04 -6.00 0.33
CA GLU A 10 -20.07 -5.04 0.73
C GLU A 10 -20.77 -5.46 2.03
N LYS A 11 -21.15 -6.73 2.17
CA LYS A 11 -21.73 -7.26 3.41
C LYS A 11 -20.78 -7.09 4.59
N LYS A 12 -19.49 -7.45 4.43
CA LYS A 12 -18.48 -7.32 5.49
C LYS A 12 -18.26 -5.87 5.90
N ILE A 13 -18.24 -4.95 4.93
CA ILE A 13 -18.16 -3.51 5.20
C ILE A 13 -19.38 -3.04 6.00
N LEU A 14 -20.59 -3.41 5.57
CA LEU A 14 -21.83 -3.03 6.25
C LEU A 14 -21.87 -3.58 7.69
N GLU A 15 -21.52 -4.84 7.91
CA GLU A 15 -21.48 -5.43 9.24
C GLU A 15 -20.47 -4.72 10.17
N GLN A 16 -19.27 -4.43 9.68
CA GLN A 16 -18.27 -3.71 10.47
C GLN A 16 -18.68 -2.27 10.75
N PHE A 17 -19.28 -1.59 9.77
CA PHE A 17 -19.79 -0.23 9.92
C PHE A 17 -20.93 -0.17 10.95
N MET A 18 -21.90 -1.08 10.86
CA MET A 18 -23.04 -1.15 11.79
C MET A 18 -22.61 -1.55 13.20
N SER A 19 -21.55 -2.34 13.35
CA SER A 19 -20.99 -2.73 14.66
C SER A 19 -20.01 -1.71 15.24
N GLY A 20 -19.73 -0.61 14.53
CA GLY A 20 -18.76 0.41 14.95
C GLY A 20 -17.31 -0.10 14.99
N LYS A 21 -17.03 -1.25 14.37
CA LYS A 21 -15.68 -1.80 14.25
C LYS A 21 -14.88 -0.98 13.23
N ASN A 22 -13.57 -0.95 13.44
CA ASN A 22 -12.68 -0.19 12.57
C ASN A 22 -12.55 -0.83 11.17
N LEU A 23 -12.79 -0.04 10.13
CA LEU A 23 -12.78 -0.50 8.74
C LEU A 23 -11.36 -0.58 8.13
N PHE A 24 -10.42 0.21 8.64
CA PHE A 24 -9.09 0.40 8.05
C PHE A 24 -7.96 -0.23 8.86
N GLY A 25 -8.23 -0.62 10.10
CA GLY A 25 -7.26 -1.30 10.97
C GLY A 25 -7.07 -2.78 10.64
N GLU A 26 -6.29 -3.47 11.48
CA GLU A 26 -6.07 -4.91 11.37
C GLU A 26 -7.41 -5.68 11.39
N GLY A 27 -7.66 -6.49 10.35
CA GLY A 27 -8.93 -7.20 10.17
C GLY A 27 -10.09 -6.36 9.62
N GLY A 28 -9.87 -5.07 9.34
CA GLY A 28 -10.82 -4.17 8.71
C GLY A 28 -11.15 -4.57 7.27
N ALA A 29 -12.40 -4.39 6.86
CA ALA A 29 -12.87 -4.75 5.53
C ALA A 29 -12.17 -3.94 4.42
N LEU A 30 -11.79 -2.69 4.70
CA LEU A 30 -11.12 -1.78 3.77
C LEU A 30 -9.60 -1.78 3.90
N ALA A 31 -9.03 -2.45 4.92
CA ALA A 31 -7.58 -2.49 5.13
C ALA A 31 -6.81 -3.02 3.90
N PRO A 32 -7.23 -4.10 3.20
CA PRO A 32 -6.55 -4.57 2.00
C PRO A 32 -6.59 -3.57 0.84
N MET A 33 -7.70 -2.83 0.70
CA MET A 33 -7.82 -1.78 -0.32
C MET A 33 -6.89 -0.61 -0.02
N LEU A 34 -6.87 -0.14 1.23
CA LEU A 34 -5.98 0.93 1.65
C LEU A 34 -4.51 0.55 1.45
N LYS A 35 -4.12 -0.66 1.85
CA LYS A 35 -2.79 -1.22 1.61
C LYS A 35 -2.43 -1.15 0.12
N ASN A 36 -3.29 -1.67 -0.76
CA ASN A 36 -3.04 -1.71 -2.20
C ASN A 36 -2.92 -0.30 -2.81
N VAL A 37 -3.73 0.66 -2.36
CA VAL A 37 -3.65 2.06 -2.82
C VAL A 37 -2.31 2.68 -2.44
N ILE A 38 -1.87 2.51 -1.19
CA ILE A 38 -0.59 3.03 -0.70
C ILE A 38 0.57 2.40 -1.47
N GLU A 39 0.59 1.07 -1.60
CA GLU A 39 1.66 0.36 -2.32
C GLU A 39 1.74 0.79 -3.78
N LYS A 40 0.59 0.95 -4.47
CA LYS A 40 0.57 1.43 -5.85
C LYS A 40 1.04 2.88 -5.99
N ALA A 41 0.70 3.73 -5.02
CA ALA A 41 1.20 5.10 -5.00
C ALA A 41 2.73 5.13 -4.84
N LEU A 42 3.28 4.32 -3.94
CA LEU A 42 4.73 4.19 -3.77
C LEU A 42 5.42 3.61 -5.01
N GLU A 43 4.80 2.66 -5.70
CA GLU A 43 5.33 2.13 -6.97
C GLU A 43 5.38 3.21 -8.04
N ALA A 44 4.36 4.06 -8.14
CA ALA A 44 4.34 5.19 -9.06
C ALA A 44 5.40 6.24 -8.71
N GLU A 45 5.63 6.52 -7.43
CA GLU A 45 6.72 7.38 -6.97
C GLU A 45 8.08 6.79 -7.34
N MET A 46 8.29 5.48 -7.16
CA MET A 46 9.53 4.79 -7.55
C MET A 46 9.76 4.82 -9.06
N ASP A 47 8.71 4.67 -9.87
CA ASP A 47 8.81 4.78 -11.33
C ASP A 47 9.23 6.20 -11.76
N ALA A 48 8.75 7.23 -11.06
CA ALA A 48 9.17 8.61 -11.28
C ALA A 48 10.60 8.88 -10.79
N HIS A 49 11.01 8.28 -9.66
CA HIS A 49 12.36 8.39 -9.10
C HIS A 49 13.41 7.75 -10.01
N LEU A 50 13.14 6.55 -10.53
CA LEU A 50 14.01 5.86 -11.47
C LEU A 50 13.79 6.40 -12.87
N ASP A 51 14.19 7.65 -13.12
CA ASP A 51 14.21 8.23 -14.46
C ASP A 51 15.42 7.75 -15.29
N ASP A 52 15.57 8.27 -16.51
CA ASP A 52 16.68 7.89 -17.39
C ASP A 52 18.05 8.33 -16.85
N GLN A 53 18.11 9.41 -16.08
CA GLN A 53 19.36 9.87 -15.46
C GLN A 53 19.81 8.90 -14.37
N GLU A 54 18.90 8.52 -13.47
CA GLU A 54 19.16 7.56 -12.40
C GLU A 54 19.55 6.20 -12.96
N ARG A 55 18.86 5.74 -14.01
CA ARG A 55 19.24 4.49 -14.71
C ARG A 55 20.61 4.58 -15.35
N THR A 56 20.97 5.72 -15.93
CA THR A 56 22.30 5.94 -16.55
C THR A 56 23.41 5.95 -15.49
N LYS A 57 23.13 6.46 -14.28
CA LYS A 57 24.03 6.36 -13.11
C LYS A 57 24.10 4.94 -12.52
N GLY A 58 23.38 3.97 -13.09
CA GLY A 58 23.37 2.58 -12.67
C GLY A 58 22.35 2.26 -11.57
N ASN A 59 21.49 3.21 -11.20
CA ASN A 59 20.43 2.97 -10.23
C ASN A 59 19.30 2.12 -10.84
N LYS A 60 18.76 1.19 -10.06
CA LYS A 60 17.75 0.20 -10.48
C LYS A 60 16.92 -0.23 -9.28
N ARG A 61 15.78 -0.86 -9.52
CA ARG A 61 14.95 -1.49 -8.47
C ARG A 61 15.74 -2.58 -7.73
N ASN A 62 15.57 -2.64 -6.42
CA ASN A 62 16.17 -3.60 -5.50
C ASN A 62 15.12 -4.43 -4.74
N GLY A 63 13.99 -4.73 -5.40
CA GLY A 63 12.90 -5.49 -4.79
C GLY A 63 11.99 -4.62 -3.92
N LYS A 64 11.45 -5.22 -2.85
CA LYS A 64 10.52 -4.58 -1.93
C LYS A 64 10.93 -4.85 -0.49
N GLY A 65 10.96 -3.80 0.32
CA GLY A 65 11.06 -3.87 1.77
C GLY A 65 9.69 -3.98 2.43
N LYS A 66 9.66 -4.43 3.69
CA LYS A 66 8.44 -4.41 4.52
C LYS A 66 8.50 -3.26 5.50
N LYS A 67 7.45 -2.44 5.57
CA LYS A 67 7.31 -1.35 6.54
C LYS A 67 5.96 -1.47 7.25
N THR A 68 5.98 -1.40 8.58
CA THR A 68 4.76 -1.31 9.40
C THR A 68 4.39 0.16 9.59
N LEU A 69 3.26 0.59 9.02
CA LEU A 69 2.75 1.95 9.20
C LEU A 69 1.83 2.00 10.41
N LYS A 70 2.00 3.05 11.23
CA LYS A 70 1.13 3.36 12.37
C LYS A 70 0.21 4.51 11.99
N SER A 71 -1.09 4.24 11.93
CA SER A 71 -2.12 5.22 11.64
C SER A 71 -3.08 5.40 12.83
N ARG A 72 -3.98 6.38 12.74
CA ARG A 72 -5.06 6.56 13.73
C ARG A 72 -6.02 5.37 13.77
N PHE A 73 -6.05 4.57 12.70
CA PHE A 73 -6.89 3.40 12.56
C PHE A 73 -6.13 2.11 12.93
N GLY A 74 -4.95 2.20 13.53
CA GLY A 74 -4.12 1.05 13.90
C GLY A 74 -2.90 0.89 13.01
N SER A 75 -2.23 -0.25 13.17
CA SER A 75 -1.00 -0.58 12.44
C SER A 75 -1.27 -1.57 11.32
N PHE A 76 -0.62 -1.39 10.18
CA PHE A 76 -0.69 -2.33 9.07
C PHE A 76 0.63 -2.38 8.30
N ASP A 77 0.90 -3.54 7.71
CA ASP A 77 2.12 -3.79 6.95
C ASP A 77 1.94 -3.50 5.47
N ILE A 78 2.90 -2.77 4.91
CA ILE A 78 3.00 -2.48 3.47
C ILE A 78 4.34 -2.96 2.92
N ASP A 79 4.33 -3.30 1.64
CA ASP A 79 5.52 -3.59 0.86
C ASP A 79 5.95 -2.32 0.09
N THR A 80 7.11 -1.76 0.46
CA THR A 80 7.64 -0.53 -0.12
C THR A 80 8.70 -0.85 -1.18
N PRO A 81 8.68 -0.23 -2.36
CA PRO A 81 9.72 -0.43 -3.36
C PRO A 81 11.06 0.16 -2.88
N GLU A 82 12.15 -0.48 -3.23
CA GLU A 82 13.50 -0.02 -2.90
C GLU A 82 14.36 0.15 -4.17
N ASP A 83 15.28 1.11 -4.15
CA ASP A 83 16.29 1.31 -5.19
C ASP A 83 17.67 0.81 -4.72
N ARG A 84 18.53 0.46 -5.68
CA ARG A 84 19.85 -0.13 -5.40
C ARG A 84 20.80 0.85 -4.73
N GLN A 85 20.64 2.15 -4.99
CA GLN A 85 21.48 3.18 -4.39
C GLN A 85 20.92 3.69 -3.05
N SER A 86 19.77 3.17 -2.60
CA SER A 86 19.09 3.61 -1.37
C SER A 86 18.89 5.13 -1.31
N SER A 87 18.58 5.71 -2.48
CA SER A 87 18.39 7.15 -2.69
C SER A 87 16.92 7.55 -2.79
N PHE A 88 16.02 6.57 -2.89
CA PHE A 88 14.58 6.82 -2.97
C PHE A 88 14.02 7.25 -1.61
N GLU A 89 13.49 8.46 -1.56
CA GLU A 89 12.76 9.00 -0.41
C GLU A 89 11.29 9.25 -0.80
N PRO A 90 10.36 8.35 -0.44
CA PRO A 90 8.95 8.50 -0.79
C PRO A 90 8.32 9.67 -0.03
N ALA A 91 7.42 10.41 -0.70
CA ALA A 91 6.73 11.54 -0.08
C ALA A 91 5.53 11.10 0.79
N LEU A 92 4.99 9.92 0.51
CA LEU A 92 3.75 9.43 1.10
C LEU A 92 3.87 8.89 2.54
N VAL A 93 5.04 8.38 2.96
CA VAL A 93 5.19 7.49 4.14
C VAL A 93 6.38 7.76 5.06
#